data_AF-A0A946VC23-F1
#
_entry.id   AF-A0A946VC23-F1
#
_cell.length_a   1.000
_cell.length_b   1.000
_cell.length_c   1.000
_cell.angle_alpha   90.00
_cell.angle_beta   90.00
_cell.angle_gamma   90.00
#
_symmetry.space_group_name_H-M   'P 1'
#
loop_
_entity.id
_entity.type
_entity.pdbx_description
1 polymer ?
#
loop_
_entity_poly.entity_id
_entity_poly.type
_entity_poly.pdbx_seq_one_letter_code
_entity_poly.pdbx_strand_id
1 'polypeptide(L)' 'MQKSSIKINESVGIHPTAIVDSSAEINADVSIGAYSIVGPGVKIGKNTTIGPHVVIKGPTTI' A
#
# COMPACT_ATOMS: atom_id res chain seq x y z
N MET A 1 -15.37 6.99 30.91
CA MET A 1 -14.34 6.59 29.93
C MET A 1 -15.00 6.46 28.57
N GLN A 2 -14.90 7.50 27.73
CA GLN A 2 -15.43 7.47 26.37
C GLN A 2 -14.59 6.47 25.55
N LYS A 3 -15.24 5.45 24.97
CA LYS A 3 -14.63 4.64 23.91
C LYS A 3 -14.58 5.54 22.67
N SER A 4 -13.45 6.21 22.46
CA SER A 4 -13.20 6.91 21.20
C SER A 4 -13.15 5.87 20.09
N SER A 5 -14.25 5.71 19.35
CA SER A 5 -14.29 4.92 18.13
C SER A 5 -13.40 5.59 17.10
N ILE A 6 -12.13 5.18 17.06
CA ILE A 6 -11.21 5.58 16.00
C ILE A 6 -11.72 4.90 14.72
N LYS A 7 -12.37 5.68 13.85
CA LYS A 7 -12.56 5.28 12.46
C LYS A 7 -11.20 5.41 11.79
N ILE A 8 -10.43 4.32 11.75
CA ILE A 8 -9.27 4.23 10.86
C ILE A 8 -9.81 4.18 9.43
N ASN A 9 -10.01 5.36 8.85
CA ASN A 9 -10.20 5.47 7.41
C ASN A 9 -8.80 5.29 6.81
N GLU A 10 -8.29 4.05 6.77
CA GLU A 10 -7.12 3.75 5.96
C GLU A 10 -7.50 4.07 4.52
N SER A 11 -6.96 5.17 4.02
CA SER A 11 -7.25 5.67 2.69
C SER A 11 -6.80 4.62 1.70
N VAL A 12 -7.77 3.99 1.04
CA VAL A 12 -7.55 3.32 -0.24
C VAL A 12 -6.78 4.29 -1.13
N GLY A 13 -5.63 3.86 -1.62
CA GLY A 13 -4.72 4.70 -2.39
C GLY A 13 -3.27 4.67 -1.92
N ILE A 14 -2.44 5.35 -2.69
CA ILE A 14 -0.99 5.38 -2.52
C ILE A 14 -0.63 6.67 -1.80
N HIS A 15 0.01 6.57 -0.62
CA HIS A 15 0.48 7.75 0.09
C HIS A 15 1.44 8.56 -0.80
N PRO A 16 1.38 9.90 -0.82
CA PRO A 16 2.21 10.72 -1.73
C PRO A 16 3.72 10.53 -1.60
N THR A 17 4.20 10.03 -0.45
CA THR A 17 5.62 9.74 -0.21
C THR A 17 6.02 8.30 -0.55
N ALA A 18 5.05 7.44 -0.88
CA ALA A 18 5.36 6.09 -1.35
C ALA A 18 5.96 6.15 -2.76
N ILE A 19 6.95 5.30 -3.01
CA ILE A 19 7.61 5.20 -4.31
C ILE A 19 7.13 3.90 -4.95
N VAL A 20 6.50 4.03 -6.10
CA VAL A 20 5.97 2.89 -6.86
C VAL A 20 6.58 2.90 -8.24
N ASP A 21 7.23 1.80 -8.61
CA ASP A 21 7.73 1.60 -9.97
C ASP A 21 6.58 1.57 -10.98
N SER A 22 6.76 2.23 -12.12
CA SER A 22 5.74 2.32 -13.18
C SER A 22 5.31 0.97 -13.77
N SER A 23 6.12 -0.08 -13.60
CA SER A 23 5.81 -1.44 -14.06
C SER A 23 5.05 -2.27 -13.02
N ALA A 24 4.78 -1.73 -11.82
CA ALA A 24 4.00 -2.42 -10.82
C ALA A 24 2.51 -2.45 -11.18
N GLU A 25 1.88 -3.61 -10.99
CA GLU A 25 0.43 -3.79 -11.19
C GLU A 25 -0.27 -3.71 -9.83
N ILE A 26 -1.01 -2.63 -9.59
CA ILE A 26 -1.69 -2.39 -8.30
C ILE A 26 -3.20 -2.28 -8.55
N ASN A 27 -3.97 -3.06 -7.79
CA ASN A 27 -5.43 -2.98 -7.84
C ASN A 27 -5.97 -1.69 -7.18
N ALA A 28 -7.15 -1.23 -7.62
CA ALA A 28 -7.76 0.01 -7.12
C ALA A 28 -8.07 -0.01 -5.61
N ASP A 29 -8.31 -1.19 -5.04
CA ASP A 29 -8.66 -1.37 -3.62
C ASP A 29 -7.43 -1.62 -2.72
N VAL A 30 -6.24 -1.16 -3.14
CA VAL A 30 -4.99 -1.31 -2.39
C VAL A 30 -4.64 -0.02 -1.66
N SER A 31 -4.18 -0.17 -0.42
CA SER A 31 -3.66 0.93 0.40
C SER A 31 -2.14 0.80 0.55
N ILE A 32 -1.39 1.85 0.25
CA ILE A 32 0.08 1.89 0.42
C ILE A 32 0.46 3.01 1.38
N GLY A 33 1.04 2.62 2.51
CA GLY A 33 1.51 3.52 3.56
C GLY A 33 2.71 4.38 3.16
N ALA A 34 2.94 5.42 3.96
CA ALA A 34 4.02 6.38 3.75
C ALA A 34 5.41 5.69 3.69
N TYR A 35 6.27 6.21 2.80
CA TYR A 35 7.66 5.77 2.63
C TYR A 35 7.83 4.30 2.22
N SER A 36 6.77 3.65 1.77
CA SER A 36 6.86 2.30 1.22
C SER A 36 7.39 2.34 -0.22
N ILE A 37 8.11 1.28 -0.60
CA ILE A 37 8.75 1.13 -1.91
C ILE A 37 8.21 -0.12 -2.59
N VAL A 38 7.63 0.04 -3.78
CA VAL A 38 7.17 -1.05 -4.64
C VAL A 38 8.07 -1.10 -5.87
N GLY A 39 8.86 -2.17 -6.00
CA GLY A 39 9.81 -2.35 -7.09
C GLY A 39 9.19 -2.86 -8.40
N PRO A 40 9.99 -2.96 -9.47
CA PRO A 40 9.52 -3.37 -10.79
C PRO A 40 9.03 -4.82 -10.81
N GLY A 41 7.95 -5.09 -11.54
CA GLY A 41 7.38 -6.44 -11.67
C GLY A 41 6.64 -6.95 -10.42
N VAL A 42 6.29 -6.06 -9.49
CA VAL A 42 5.41 -6.39 -8.36
C VAL A 42 3.95 -6.35 -8.79
N LYS A 43 3.15 -7.32 -8.30
CA LYS A 43 1.69 -7.38 -8.49
C LYS A 43 1.02 -7.40 -7.13
N ILE A 44 0.09 -6.47 -6.88
CA ILE A 44 -0.66 -6.37 -5.62
C ILE A 44 -2.16 -6.52 -5.90
N GLY A 45 -2.74 -7.57 -5.32
CA GLY A 45 -4.16 -7.91 -5.42
C GLY A 45 -5.07 -7.03 -4.58
N LYS A 46 -6.36 -7.08 -4.90
CA LYS A 46 -7.45 -6.38 -4.20
C LYS A 46 -7.46 -6.68 -2.70
N ASN A 47 -7.94 -5.72 -1.89
CA ASN A 47 -8.05 -5.82 -0.43
C ASN A 47 -6.70 -6.03 0.29
N THR A 48 -5.61 -5.50 -0.28
CA THR A 48 -4.28 -5.54 0.33
C THR A 48 -3.93 -4.20 0.95
N THR A 49 -3.44 -4.23 2.19
CA THR A 49 -2.90 -3.05 2.88
C THR A 49 -1.41 -3.23 3.12
N ILE A 50 -0.62 -2.31 2.57
CA ILE A 50 0.81 -2.20 2.81
C ILE A 50 1.05 -1.12 3.86
N GLY A 51 1.60 -1.49 5.01
CA GLY A 51 1.97 -0.55 6.06
C GLY A 51 3.08 0.43 5.64
N PRO A 52 3.37 1.44 6.48
CA PRO A 52 4.48 2.37 6.22
C PRO A 52 5.84 1.67 6.30
N HIS A 53 6.84 2.21 5.59
CA HIS A 53 8.23 1.71 5.56
C HIS A 53 8.41 0.27 5.03
N VAL A 54 7.44 -0.25 4.28
CA VAL A 54 7.55 -1.58 3.66
C VAL A 54 8.31 -1.50 2.34
N VAL A 55 9.17 -2.49 2.07
CA VAL A 55 9.88 -2.61 0.79
C VAL A 55 9.49 -3.92 0.13
N ILE A 56 8.89 -3.85 -1.05
CA ILE A 56 8.52 -5.01 -1.87
C ILE A 56 9.40 -5.00 -3.10
N LYS A 57 10.28 -6.01 -3.22
CA LYS A 57 11.14 -6.19 -4.40
C LYS A 57 10.47 -7.17 -5.36
N GLY A 58 10.44 -6.84 -6.64
CA GLY A 58 9.92 -7.76 -7.65
C GLY A 58 10.98 -8.74 -8.17
N PRO A 59 10.53 -9.79 -8.89
CA PRO A 59 9.12 -10.10 -9.17
C PRO A 59 8.45 -10.76 -7.95
N THR A 60 7.35 -10.15 -7.44
CA THR A 60 6.59 -10.62 -6.27
C THR A 60 5.11 -10.43 -6.53
N THR A 61 4.27 -11.37 -6.11
CA THR A 61 2.80 -11.29 -6.19
C THR A 61 2.21 -11.48 -4.81
N ILE A 62 1.32 -10.57 -4.41
CA ILE A 62 0.63 -10.55 -3.11
C ILE A 62 -0.87 -10.38 -3.33
#